data_AF-A0A5J6DKD2-F1
#
_entry.id   AF-A0A5J6DKD2-F1
#
_cell.length_a   1.000
_cell.length_b   1.000
_cell.length_c   1.000
_cell.angle_alpha   90.00
_cell.angle_beta   90.00
_cell.angle_gamma   90.00
#
_symmetry.space_group_name_H-M   'P 1'
#
loop_
_entity.id
_entity.type
_entity.pdbx_description
1 polymer ?
#
loop_
_entity_poly.entity_id
_entity_poly.type
_entity_poly.pdbx_seq_one_letter_code
_entity_poly.pdbx_strand_id
1 'polypeptide(L)'
;PDTLYANLLAGKSGVQEITSFDASDYSTRFAGEVRDLETDGYIQKKMERRLDKCIKFVMVSGKKALQDAGLPFEGKALEDPDRARCGILIG
;
A
#
# COMPACT_ATOMS: atom_id res chain seq x y z
N PRO A 1 -0.05 10.68 8.94
CA PRO A 1 1.09 9.81 8.59
C PRO A 1 1.94 9.57 9.86
N ASP A 2 2.70 8.48 9.91
CA ASP A 2 3.58 8.02 11.01
C ASP A 2 3.07 6.89 11.91
N THR A 3 1.92 6.27 11.64
CA THR A 3 1.45 5.13 12.45
C THR A 3 2.47 3.98 12.48
N LEU A 4 3.08 3.65 11.35
CA LEU A 4 4.13 2.63 11.27
C LEU A 4 5.34 3.01 12.13
N TYR A 5 5.87 4.22 11.94
CA TYR A 5 7.09 4.67 12.61
C TYR A 5 6.87 4.84 14.12
N ALA A 6 5.74 5.41 14.55
CA ALA A 6 5.39 5.54 15.95
C ALA A 6 5.22 4.17 16.64
N ASN A 7 4.58 3.20 15.97
CA ASN A 7 4.44 1.85 16.51
C ASN A 7 5.79 1.12 16.58
N LEU A 8 6.66 1.32 15.60
CA LEU A 8 8.02 0.78 15.59
C LEU A 8 8.83 1.31 16.78
N LEU A 9 8.82 2.63 17.01
CA LEU A 9 9.49 3.26 18.15
C LEU A 9 8.90 2.81 19.50
N ALA A 10 7.60 2.54 19.55
CA ALA A 10 6.91 2.05 20.74
C ALA A 10 7.05 0.52 20.96
N GLY A 11 7.76 -0.21 20.08
CA GLY A 11 7.92 -1.67 20.18
C GLY A 11 6.61 -2.46 19.99
N LYS A 12 5.61 -1.88 19.32
CA LYS A 12 4.32 -2.54 19.09
C LYS A 12 4.45 -3.54 17.93
N SER A 13 4.26 -4.83 18.23
CA SER A 13 4.23 -5.88 17.21
C SER A 13 2.95 -5.81 16.38
N GLY A 14 3.10 -5.96 15.06
CA GLY A 14 1.99 -6.16 14.12
C GLY A 14 1.63 -7.63 13.89
N VAL A 15 2.40 -8.57 14.44
CA VAL A 15 2.16 -10.02 14.27
C VAL A 15 1.04 -10.48 15.19
N GLN A 16 0.01 -11.08 14.60
CA GLN A 16 -1.17 -11.59 15.30
C GLN A 16 -1.72 -12.83 14.59
N GLU A 17 -2.79 -13.43 15.11
CA GLU A 17 -3.50 -14.52 14.44
C GLU A 17 -3.98 -14.11 13.04
N ILE A 18 -3.93 -15.06 12.12
CA ILE A 18 -4.42 -14.90 10.74
C ILE A 18 -5.93 -14.73 10.79
N THR A 19 -6.44 -13.64 10.21
CA THR A 19 -7.89 -13.34 10.12
C THR A 19 -8.39 -13.33 8.68
N SER A 20 -7.49 -13.35 7.70
CA SER A 20 -7.85 -13.31 6.29
C SER A 20 -8.45 -14.62 5.74
N PHE A 21 -8.27 -15.73 6.44
CA PHE A 21 -8.87 -17.04 6.16
C PHE A 21 -8.82 -17.94 7.41
N ASP A 22 -9.52 -19.08 7.39
CA ASP A 22 -9.43 -20.08 8.46
C ASP A 22 -8.11 -20.85 8.39
N ALA A 23 -7.20 -20.54 9.32
CA ALA A 23 -5.89 -21.17 9.43
C ALA A 23 -5.84 -22.37 10.39
N SER A 24 -6.99 -22.91 10.83
CA SER A 24 -7.06 -23.95 11.86
C SER A 24 -6.36 -25.27 11.50
N ASP A 25 -6.26 -25.59 10.22
CA ASP A 25 -5.59 -26.80 9.73
C ASP A 25 -4.08 -26.61 9.46
N TYR A 26 -3.55 -25.40 9.64
CA TYR A 26 -2.14 -25.09 9.36
C TYR A 26 -1.28 -25.15 10.63
N SER A 27 -0.01 -25.50 10.46
CA SER A 27 0.98 -25.48 11.55
C SER A 27 1.33 -24.05 11.99
N THR A 28 1.33 -23.10 11.06
CA THR A 28 1.52 -21.66 11.33
C THR A 28 0.18 -20.93 11.20
N ARG A 29 -0.20 -20.19 12.24
CA ARG A 29 -1.52 -19.53 12.36
C ARG A 29 -1.44 -18.04 12.65
N PHE A 30 -0.26 -17.47 12.55
CA PHE A 30 0.00 -16.05 12.79
C PHE A 30 0.67 -15.42 11.57
N ALA A 31 0.41 -14.13 11.36
CA ALA A 31 1.00 -13.33 10.30
C ALA A 31 0.99 -11.84 10.67
N GLY A 32 1.81 -11.05 9.98
CA GLY A 32 1.70 -9.59 9.96
C GLY A 32 0.75 -9.16 8.86
N GLU A 33 -0.55 -9.17 9.13
CA GLU A 33 -1.56 -8.76 8.14
C GLU A 33 -1.72 -7.24 8.10
N VAL A 34 -1.79 -6.66 6.90
CA VAL A 34 -2.32 -5.29 6.74
C VAL A 34 -3.83 -5.37 6.82
N ARG A 35 -4.37 -4.99 7.97
CA ARG A 35 -5.81 -4.89 8.23
C ARG A 35 -6.28 -3.50 7.82
N ASP A 36 -7.44 -3.43 7.17
CA ASP A 36 -8.07 -2.16 6.77
C ASP A 36 -7.23 -1.31 5.80
N LEU A 37 -6.80 -1.93 4.68
CA LEU A 37 -6.16 -1.18 3.60
C LEU A 37 -7.16 -0.18 2.98
N GLU A 38 -7.02 1.09 3.35
CA GLU A 38 -7.74 2.19 2.72
C GLU A 38 -7.20 2.49 1.32
N THR A 39 -8.04 2.28 0.31
CA THR A 39 -7.71 2.54 -1.10
C THR A 39 -8.38 3.81 -1.65
N ASP A 40 -9.28 4.43 -0.89
CA ASP A 40 -10.01 5.62 -1.30
C ASP A 40 -9.05 6.77 -1.64
N GLY A 41 -9.29 7.41 -2.79
CA GLY A 41 -8.42 8.45 -3.33
C GLY A 41 -7.11 7.94 -3.96
N TYR A 42 -6.74 6.68 -3.76
CA TYR A 42 -5.55 6.08 -4.37
C TYR A 42 -5.88 5.16 -5.54
N ILE A 43 -7.00 4.43 -5.47
CA ILE A 43 -7.41 3.48 -6.51
C ILE A 43 -8.84 3.81 -6.94
N GLN A 44 -9.08 3.83 -8.25
CA GLN A 44 -10.43 3.99 -8.76
C GLN A 44 -11.28 2.78 -8.39
N LYS A 45 -12.48 3.01 -7.83
CA LYS A 45 -13.42 1.98 -7.36
C LYS A 45 -13.69 0.85 -8.36
N LYS A 46 -13.71 1.16 -9.67
CA LYS A 46 -13.88 0.18 -10.75
C LYS A 46 -12.70 -0.78 -10.87
N MET A 47 -11.47 -0.30 -10.64
CA MET A 47 -10.26 -1.11 -10.67
C MET A 47 -10.04 -1.86 -9.37
N GLU A 48 -10.41 -1.26 -8.23
CA GLU A 48 -10.20 -1.81 -6.90
C GLU A 48 -10.70 -3.25 -6.74
N ARG A 49 -11.86 -3.59 -7.32
CA ARG A 49 -12.42 -4.96 -7.27
C ARG A 49 -11.68 -5.97 -8.14
N ARG A 50 -10.88 -5.52 -9.10
CA ARG A 50 -10.17 -6.36 -10.09
C ARG A 50 -8.71 -6.59 -9.74
N LEU A 51 -8.15 -5.79 -8.83
CA LEU A 51 -6.75 -5.85 -8.44
C LEU A 51 -6.56 -6.86 -7.29
N ASP A 52 -5.49 -7.65 -7.39
CA ASP A 52 -5.00 -8.44 -6.26
C ASP A 52 -4.54 -7.53 -5.10
N LYS A 53 -4.56 -8.06 -3.86
CA LYS A 53 -4.13 -7.32 -2.66
C LYS A 53 -2.70 -6.76 -2.81
N CYS A 54 -1.77 -7.53 -3.38
CA CYS A 54 -0.39 -7.07 -3.60
C CYS A 54 -0.35 -5.80 -4.45
N ILE A 55 -1.09 -5.79 -5.57
CA ILE A 55 -1.14 -4.64 -6.47
C ILE A 55 -1.79 -3.43 -5.78
N LYS A 56 -2.79 -3.64 -4.92
CA LYS A 56 -3.36 -2.55 -4.13
C LYS A 56 -2.32 -1.93 -3.20
N PHE A 57 -1.49 -2.72 -2.52
CA PHE A 57 -0.42 -2.22 -1.66
C PHE A 57 0.58 -1.38 -2.46
N VAL A 58 1.00 -1.89 -3.63
CA VAL A 58 1.90 -1.19 -4.54
C VAL A 58 1.34 0.17 -4.96
N MET A 59 0.08 0.21 -5.40
CA MET A 59 -0.56 1.44 -5.88
C MET A 59 -0.70 2.48 -4.77
N VAL A 60 -1.15 2.06 -3.58
CA VAL A 60 -1.32 2.96 -2.42
C VAL A 60 0.04 3.47 -1.94
N SER A 61 1.04 2.61 -1.80
CA SER A 61 2.39 3.00 -1.33
C SER A 61 3.09 3.92 -2.33
N GLY A 62 3.05 3.61 -3.63
CA GLY A 62 3.66 4.45 -4.67
C GLY A 62 3.04 5.84 -4.72
N LYS A 63 1.70 5.95 -4.67
CA LYS A 63 1.03 7.25 -4.63
C LYS A 63 1.32 8.04 -3.34
N LYS A 64 1.37 7.37 -2.18
CA LYS A 64 1.79 8.01 -0.92
C LYS A 64 3.23 8.53 -1.01
N ALA A 65 4.14 7.78 -1.63
CA ALA A 65 5.52 8.21 -1.82
C ALA A 65 5.63 9.43 -2.76
N LEU A 66 4.87 9.45 -3.86
CA LEU A 66 4.81 10.61 -4.75
C LEU A 66 4.23 11.84 -4.02
N GLN A 67 3.17 11.63 -3.22
CA GLN A 67 2.59 12.70 -2.40
C GLN A 67 3.60 13.27 -1.40
N ASP A 68 4.33 12.42 -0.70
CA ASP A 68 5.36 12.81 0.28
C ASP A 68 6.51 13.56 -0.39
N ALA A 69 6.90 13.16 -1.61
CA ALA A 69 7.87 13.86 -2.43
C ALA A 69 7.35 15.18 -3.05
N GLY A 70 6.08 15.54 -2.84
CA GLY A 70 5.45 16.70 -3.46
C GLY A 70 5.26 16.58 -4.97
N LEU A 71 5.31 15.36 -5.51
CA LEU A 71 5.17 15.08 -6.93
C LEU A 71 3.70 14.80 -7.30
N PRO A 72 3.18 15.42 -8.38
CA PRO A 72 1.83 15.15 -8.84
C PRO A 72 1.75 13.75 -9.47
N PHE A 73 0.73 12.98 -9.10
CA PHE A 73 0.42 11.69 -9.73
C PHE A 73 -0.97 11.66 -10.38
N GLU A 74 -1.66 12.80 -10.42
CA GLU A 74 -2.91 13.04 -11.17
C GLU A 74 -2.94 14.46 -11.77
N GLY A 75 -3.75 14.68 -12.81
CA GLY A 75 -4.02 16.02 -13.38
C GLY A 75 -3.02 16.53 -14.42
N LYS A 76 -3.16 17.80 -14.84
CA LYS A 76 -2.35 18.44 -15.90
C LYS A 76 -0.88 18.64 -15.54
N ALA A 77 -0.57 18.72 -14.25
CA ALA A 77 0.81 18.87 -13.75
C ALA A 77 1.71 17.66 -14.09
N LEU A 78 1.09 16.56 -14.54
CA LEU A 78 1.78 15.37 -15.01
C LEU A 78 2.25 15.51 -16.47
N GLU A 79 1.77 16.47 -17.26
CA GLU A 79 2.05 16.58 -18.72
C GLU A 79 3.46 17.11 -19.06
N ASP A 80 4.35 17.21 -18.07
CA ASP A 80 5.74 17.66 -18.22
C ASP A 80 6.57 16.71 -19.13
N PRO A 81 7.39 17.24 -20.06
CA PRO A 81 8.33 16.46 -20.88
C PRO A 81 9.35 15.61 -20.08
N ASP A 82 9.53 15.84 -18.78
CA ASP A 82 10.51 15.11 -17.96
C ASP A 82 10.14 13.64 -17.65
N ARG A 83 8.95 13.17 -18.08
CA ARG A 83 8.55 11.75 -17.92
C ARG A 83 9.55 10.76 -18.51
N ALA A 84 10.29 11.16 -19.56
CA ALA A 84 11.32 10.32 -20.16
C ALA A 84 12.48 9.99 -19.19
N ARG A 85 12.63 10.75 -18.10
CA ARG A 85 13.60 10.49 -17.03
C ARG A 85 12.98 9.83 -15.79
N CYS A 86 11.68 9.55 -15.81
CA CYS A 86 10.96 8.91 -14.71
C CYS A 86 10.66 7.44 -15.06
N GLY A 87 11.21 6.52 -14.28
CA GLY A 87 10.95 5.08 -14.39
C GLY A 87 10.16 4.53 -13.21
N ILE A 88 9.63 3.32 -13.39
CA ILE A 88 8.98 2.55 -12.32
C ILE A 88 9.70 1.20 -12.22
N LEU A 89 10.17 0.87 -11.03
CA LEU A 89 10.75 -0.43 -10.70
C LEU A 89 10.09 -0.94 -9.42
N ILE A 90 9.30 -2.01 -9.56
CA ILE A 90 8.52 -2.61 -8.48
C ILE A 90 8.70 -4.13 -8.59
N GLY A 91 8.97 -4.79 -7.45
CA GLY A 91 9.13 -6.23 -7.33
C GLY A 91 8.05 -6.88 -6.48
#